data_AF-A0A9W8Y6T2-F1
#
_entry.id   AF-A0A9W8Y6T2-F1
#
_cell.length_a   1.000
_cell.length_b   1.000
_cell.length_c   1.000
_cell.angle_alpha   90.00
_cell.angle_beta   90.00
_cell.angle_gamma   90.00
#
_symmetry.space_group_name_H-M   'P 1'
#
loop_
_entity.id
_entity.type
_entity.pdbx_description
1 polymer ?
#
loop_
_entity_poly.entity_id
_entity_poly.type
_entity_poly.pdbx_seq_one_letter_code
_entity_poly.pdbx_strand_id
1 'polypeptide(L)'
;MTAMADYSVQAGIFNALVQPYDALVQQTSFACPTGNCTWDAFESLAICSTCNDVTDQLSTYTEPTYLYNDLRKRLAVSNLITNATSYQLPNGLYLNNLNGAPYYEPDHYYEGPSKTVQAIFMTSYGTGNASRTNTFNDSDSLIWAMSFLKMQAPSEDSAHSNGWPNVSVEAVECGLFYCVNQYTSDVRNGTLYETETPVRNATREASSWELIDYTYPNLDGINFDDWNMNSLEFNNTTSSWGRTDLMFGNQYNLSWAAVNSLSSQFQSQFTSQKTINIPEHTNYSEISSYTPINGFYKNNINSYDPSAVEFSPSVIQILYNSPDLNDTFRRLARGLSNAIRAGADNSTTWTGASGVMTIYYRIQWPWIILNILVVIGAMLFLLATILQSRTTKVPIWKSSALAPLSQIHEIGEVLVGVETIEEMERKASQHFVQLFENGTELKMIPKGSERRVAVESRPQEAFRDRAASENTEIPMAPWTANNT
;
A
#
# COMPACT_ATOMS: atom_id res chain seq x y z
N MET A 1 23.72 20.82 -27.69
CA MET A 1 24.01 19.51 -27.06
C MET A 1 22.88 19.22 -26.11
N THR A 2 22.22 18.07 -26.22
CA THR A 2 21.25 17.63 -25.20
C THR A 2 22.03 16.94 -24.08
N ALA A 3 21.93 17.43 -22.84
CA ALA A 3 22.39 16.67 -21.70
C ALA A 3 21.50 15.42 -21.60
N MET A 4 22.05 14.22 -21.81
CA MET A 4 21.27 13.00 -21.69
C MET A 4 21.10 12.72 -20.20
N ALA A 5 19.88 12.84 -19.70
CA ALA A 5 19.61 12.34 -18.36
C ALA A 5 19.65 10.84 -18.34
N ASP A 6 20.03 10.32 -17.17
CA ASP A 6 19.93 8.92 -16.84
C ASP A 6 18.51 8.40 -17.13
N TYR A 7 18.43 7.20 -17.71
CA TYR A 7 17.19 6.49 -17.96
C TYR A 7 16.36 6.31 -16.69
N SER A 8 17.01 6.21 -15.52
CA SER A 8 16.34 6.15 -14.21
C SER A 8 15.47 7.39 -13.94
N VAL A 9 15.97 8.58 -14.25
CA VAL A 9 15.28 9.86 -14.10
C VAL A 9 14.13 9.98 -15.09
N GLN A 10 14.37 9.63 -16.36
CA GLN A 10 13.31 9.64 -17.38
C GLN A 10 12.17 8.70 -17.00
N ALA A 11 12.49 7.47 -16.57
CA ALA A 11 11.51 6.52 -16.07
C ALA A 11 10.79 7.04 -14.83
N GLY A 12 11.50 7.71 -13.91
CA GLY A 12 10.92 8.35 -12.73
C GLY A 12 9.85 9.39 -13.08
N ILE A 13 10.10 10.24 -14.08
CA ILE A 13 9.14 11.23 -14.58
C ILE A 13 7.88 10.55 -15.13
N PHE A 14 8.04 9.61 -16.06
CA PHE A 14 6.90 8.96 -16.71
C PHE A 14 6.09 8.09 -15.74
N ASN A 15 6.75 7.34 -14.86
CA ASN A 15 6.07 6.55 -13.83
C ASN A 15 5.27 7.45 -12.90
N ALA A 16 5.83 8.58 -12.48
CA ALA A 16 5.14 9.52 -11.59
C ALA A 16 3.88 10.14 -12.20
N LEU A 17 3.86 10.35 -13.51
CA LEU A 17 2.68 10.90 -14.20
C LEU A 17 1.50 9.92 -14.25
N VAL A 18 1.76 8.61 -14.20
CA VAL A 18 0.76 7.57 -14.46
C VAL A 18 0.40 6.76 -13.20
N GLN A 19 1.36 6.55 -12.30
CA GLN A 19 1.16 5.73 -11.11
C GLN A 19 0.54 6.52 -9.95
N PRO A 20 -0.25 5.88 -9.08
CA PRO A 20 -0.67 6.48 -7.82
C PRO A 20 0.50 6.64 -6.84
N TYR A 21 0.36 7.52 -5.86
CA TYR A 21 1.40 7.83 -4.90
C TYR A 21 1.95 6.59 -4.17
N ASP A 22 1.06 5.73 -3.66
CA ASP A 22 1.45 4.53 -2.90
C ASP A 22 2.27 3.55 -3.75
N ALA A 23 2.01 3.45 -5.05
CA ALA A 23 2.78 2.61 -5.96
C ALA A 23 4.19 3.18 -6.16
N LEU A 24 4.36 4.50 -6.19
CA LEU A 24 5.67 5.15 -6.23
C LEU A 24 6.43 4.90 -4.93
N VAL A 25 5.76 4.88 -3.78
CA VAL A 25 6.41 4.48 -2.51
C VAL A 25 6.96 3.06 -2.60
N GLN A 26 6.20 2.11 -3.16
CA GLN A 26 6.66 0.72 -3.33
C GLN A 26 7.83 0.56 -4.31
N GLN A 27 8.07 1.52 -5.21
CA GLN A 27 9.20 1.49 -6.16
C GLN A 27 10.55 1.84 -5.52
N THR A 28 10.54 2.29 -4.27
CA THR A 28 11.77 2.60 -3.54
C THR A 28 12.62 1.34 -3.40
N SER A 29 13.94 1.44 -3.63
CA SER A 29 14.84 0.29 -3.46
C SER A 29 15.04 -0.01 -1.97
N PHE A 30 14.70 -1.22 -1.53
CA PHE A 30 14.93 -1.71 -0.17
C PHE A 30 15.14 -3.23 -0.15
N ALA A 31 15.76 -3.74 0.93
CA ALA A 31 15.88 -5.16 1.20
C ALA A 31 15.34 -5.48 2.60
N CYS A 32 14.31 -6.33 2.67
CA CYS A 32 13.72 -6.79 3.93
C CYS A 32 13.44 -8.30 3.89
N PRO A 33 14.41 -9.15 4.29
CA PRO A 33 14.26 -10.61 4.17
C PRO A 33 13.10 -11.21 4.99
N THR A 34 12.73 -10.58 6.10
CA THR A 34 11.71 -11.10 7.04
C THR A 34 10.29 -10.64 6.72
N GLY A 35 10.13 -9.71 5.77
CA GLY A 35 8.85 -9.05 5.49
C GLY A 35 8.35 -8.12 6.61
N ASN A 36 9.11 -7.96 7.69
CA ASN A 36 8.86 -7.00 8.76
C ASN A 36 10.19 -6.34 9.17
N CYS A 37 10.43 -5.10 8.75
CA CYS A 37 11.67 -4.39 9.02
C CYS A 37 11.39 -2.95 9.43
N THR A 38 12.28 -2.36 10.23
CA THR A 38 12.17 -0.97 10.68
C THR A 38 13.51 -0.28 10.52
N TRP A 39 13.49 0.97 10.07
CA TRP A 39 14.70 1.80 9.95
C TRP A 39 14.57 3.01 10.88
N ASP A 40 15.68 3.38 11.51
CA ASP A 40 15.76 4.68 12.17
C ASP A 40 15.66 5.79 11.13
N ALA A 41 15.11 6.93 11.53
CA ALA A 41 14.92 8.05 10.61
C ALA A 41 16.25 8.52 10.01
N PHE A 42 16.27 8.73 8.70
CA PHE A 42 17.47 9.12 7.95
C PHE A 42 17.18 10.24 6.98
N GLU A 43 18.18 11.07 6.71
CA GLU A 43 18.06 12.21 5.81
C GLU A 43 18.67 11.87 4.45
N SER A 44 18.00 12.30 3.37
CA SER A 44 18.48 12.09 2.02
C SER A 44 18.05 13.25 1.12
N LEU A 45 18.85 13.49 0.10
CA LEU A 45 18.52 14.41 -0.96
C LEU A 45 17.24 13.93 -1.68
N ALA A 46 16.36 14.88 -1.96
CA ALA A 46 15.06 14.64 -2.55
C ALA A 46 14.69 15.75 -3.52
N ILE A 47 13.55 15.55 -4.18
CA ILE A 47 12.86 16.59 -4.93
C ILE A 47 11.55 16.86 -4.20
N CYS A 48 11.31 18.13 -3.92
CA CYS A 48 10.10 18.61 -3.28
C CYS A 48 9.22 19.31 -4.31
N SER A 49 7.92 19.33 -4.05
CA SER A 49 6.94 20.06 -4.85
C SER A 49 6.15 21.04 -4.01
N THR A 50 5.66 22.09 -4.66
CA THR A 50 4.65 22.99 -4.09
C THR A 50 3.80 23.53 -5.24
N CYS A 51 2.49 23.63 -5.04
CA CYS A 51 1.59 24.29 -5.98
C CYS A 51 0.85 25.42 -5.26
N ASN A 52 0.81 26.58 -5.90
CA ASN A 52 0.15 27.77 -5.40
C ASN A 52 -1.01 28.14 -6.33
N ASP A 53 -2.17 28.44 -5.74
CA ASP A 53 -3.27 29.08 -6.47
C ASP A 53 -2.88 30.53 -6.74
N VAL A 54 -2.88 30.91 -8.02
CA VAL A 54 -2.53 32.26 -8.49
C VAL A 54 -3.69 32.88 -9.27
N THR A 55 -4.90 32.37 -9.09
CA THR A 55 -6.13 32.87 -9.76
C THR A 55 -6.37 34.35 -9.45
N ASP A 56 -6.06 34.80 -8.23
CA ASP A 56 -6.17 36.20 -7.83
C ASP A 56 -5.19 37.15 -8.54
N GLN A 57 -4.16 36.60 -9.22
CA GLN A 57 -3.20 37.37 -10.01
C GLN A 57 -3.63 37.57 -11.47
N LEU A 58 -4.78 37.01 -11.86
CA LEU A 58 -5.26 37.12 -13.24
C LEU A 58 -5.71 38.54 -13.57
N SER A 59 -5.19 39.04 -14.67
CA SER A 59 -5.64 40.28 -15.30
C SER A 59 -6.40 39.95 -16.58
N THR A 60 -7.54 40.62 -16.78
CA THR A 60 -8.42 40.43 -17.93
C THR A 60 -8.23 41.58 -18.92
N TYR A 61 -7.98 41.24 -20.19
CA TYR A 61 -7.77 42.20 -21.27
C TYR A 61 -8.71 41.91 -22.44
N THR A 62 -9.15 42.97 -23.13
CA THR A 62 -9.87 42.86 -24.41
C THR A 62 -8.88 43.21 -25.52
N GLU A 63 -8.29 42.18 -26.15
CA GLU A 63 -7.22 42.33 -27.14
C GLU A 63 -7.59 41.63 -28.46
N PRO A 64 -7.10 42.11 -29.63
CA PRO A 64 -7.18 41.34 -30.85
C PRO A 64 -6.40 40.03 -30.72
N THR A 65 -6.95 38.93 -31.24
CA THR A 65 -6.47 37.58 -30.89
C THR A 65 -5.21 37.13 -31.64
N TYR A 66 -4.02 37.43 -31.13
CA TYR A 66 -2.78 36.91 -31.72
C TYR A 66 -2.60 35.39 -31.49
N LEU A 67 -2.95 34.88 -30.30
CA LEU A 67 -2.84 33.44 -29.95
C LEU A 67 -3.85 32.56 -30.69
N TYR A 68 -5.10 32.99 -30.76
CA TYR A 68 -6.13 32.31 -31.55
C TYR A 68 -5.71 32.21 -33.02
N ASN A 69 -5.19 33.29 -33.60
CA ASN A 69 -4.72 33.29 -34.99
C ASN A 69 -3.50 32.40 -35.20
N ASP A 70 -2.57 32.32 -34.23
CA ASP A 70 -1.37 31.49 -34.36
C ASP A 70 -1.67 29.99 -34.21
N LEU A 71 -2.48 29.59 -33.22
CA LEU A 71 -2.90 28.20 -33.02
C LEU A 71 -3.91 27.71 -34.07
N ARG A 72 -4.47 28.62 -34.90
CA ARG A 72 -5.44 28.34 -35.97
C ARG A 72 -4.83 28.08 -37.35
N LYS A 73 -3.54 28.40 -37.59
CA LYS A 73 -2.82 28.42 -38.90
C LYS A 73 -3.28 27.44 -39.99
N ARG A 74 -4.45 27.69 -40.58
CA ARG A 74 -4.92 27.11 -41.86
C ARG A 74 -6.10 27.81 -42.51
N LEU A 75 -6.76 28.75 -41.85
CA LEU A 75 -7.72 29.62 -42.51
C LEU A 75 -7.02 30.93 -42.85
N ALA A 76 -6.94 31.25 -44.14
CA ALA A 76 -6.48 32.52 -44.67
C ALA A 76 -7.45 33.66 -44.27
N VAL A 77 -7.60 33.92 -42.98
CA VAL A 77 -8.40 35.02 -42.45
C VAL A 77 -7.42 36.13 -42.09
N SER A 78 -7.21 37.02 -43.04
CA SER A 78 -6.36 38.20 -42.96
C SER A 78 -6.95 39.35 -42.11
N ASN A 79 -7.94 39.06 -41.25
CA ASN A 79 -8.63 40.07 -40.45
C ASN A 79 -8.37 39.79 -38.97
N LEU A 80 -7.75 40.74 -38.28
CA LEU A 80 -7.65 40.76 -36.81
C LEU A 80 -9.05 40.58 -36.23
N ILE A 81 -9.28 39.48 -35.49
CA ILE A 81 -10.55 39.27 -34.82
C ILE A 81 -10.50 40.09 -33.54
N THR A 82 -11.30 41.15 -33.48
CA THR A 82 -11.28 42.15 -32.40
C THR A 82 -12.21 41.83 -31.22
N ASN A 83 -13.00 40.75 -31.29
CA ASN A 83 -13.96 40.39 -30.25
C ASN A 83 -13.50 39.18 -29.44
N ALA A 84 -12.52 39.39 -28.57
CA ALA A 84 -11.98 38.35 -27.71
C ALA A 84 -11.50 38.89 -26.37
N THR A 85 -11.48 37.99 -25.40
CA THR A 85 -11.04 38.28 -24.04
C THR A 85 -9.85 37.40 -23.71
N SER A 86 -8.83 37.96 -23.08
CA SER A 86 -7.60 37.28 -22.65
C SER A 86 -7.47 37.37 -21.14
N TYR A 87 -7.16 36.24 -20.51
CA TYR A 87 -6.71 36.19 -19.12
C TYR A 87 -5.20 36.03 -19.10
N GLN A 88 -4.49 36.80 -18.29
CA GLN A 88 -3.03 36.84 -18.26
C GLN A 88 -2.49 36.87 -16.82
N LEU A 89 -1.39 36.16 -16.61
CA LEU A 89 -0.60 36.17 -15.37
C LEU A 89 0.61 37.12 -15.48
N PRO A 90 1.17 37.56 -14.34
CA PRO A 90 2.34 38.45 -14.31
C PRO A 90 3.58 37.93 -15.05
N ASN A 91 3.80 36.61 -15.05
CA ASN A 91 4.87 35.96 -15.82
C ASN A 91 4.64 35.93 -17.34
N GLY A 92 3.57 36.56 -17.82
CA GLY A 92 3.24 36.70 -19.23
C GLY A 92 2.46 35.52 -19.81
N LEU A 93 2.18 34.45 -19.06
CA LEU A 93 1.30 33.37 -19.52
C LEU A 93 -0.11 33.92 -19.73
N TYR A 94 -0.76 33.54 -20.83
CA TYR A 94 -2.10 34.01 -21.15
C TYR A 94 -2.95 32.96 -21.87
N LEU A 95 -4.27 33.05 -21.64
CA LEU A 95 -5.29 32.21 -22.24
C LEU A 95 -6.35 33.10 -22.89
N ASN A 96 -6.58 32.92 -24.18
CA ASN A 96 -7.45 33.77 -24.98
C ASN A 96 -8.35 32.96 -25.90
N ASN A 97 -9.65 33.29 -25.90
CA ASN A 97 -10.63 32.72 -26.81
C ASN A 97 -11.53 33.83 -27.38
N LEU A 98 -12.28 33.50 -28.44
CA LEU A 98 -13.29 34.39 -28.99
C LEU A 98 -14.47 34.54 -28.02
N ASN A 99 -14.98 35.76 -27.89
CA ASN A 99 -16.19 35.99 -27.09
C ASN A 99 -17.38 35.26 -27.74
N GLY A 100 -18.15 34.56 -26.92
CA GLY A 100 -19.25 33.69 -27.34
C GLY A 100 -18.82 32.28 -27.74
N ALA A 101 -17.54 31.91 -27.63
CA ALA A 101 -17.12 30.52 -27.85
C ALA A 101 -17.71 29.60 -26.77
N PRO A 102 -18.61 28.65 -27.12
CA PRO A 102 -19.14 27.69 -26.14
C PRO A 102 -18.07 26.72 -25.63
N TYR A 103 -18.27 26.23 -24.40
CA TYR A 103 -17.43 25.20 -23.78
C TYR A 103 -17.71 23.80 -24.37
N TYR A 104 -18.99 23.48 -24.59
CA TYR A 104 -19.45 22.24 -25.26
C TYR A 104 -19.93 22.55 -26.68
N GLU A 105 -19.81 21.60 -27.60
CA GLU A 105 -20.43 21.78 -28.92
C GLU A 105 -21.96 21.79 -28.77
N PRO A 106 -22.69 22.71 -29.41
CA PRO A 106 -24.15 22.68 -29.35
C PRO A 106 -24.69 21.40 -30.00
N ASP A 107 -25.59 20.68 -29.32
CA ASP A 107 -26.30 19.47 -29.79
C ASP A 107 -27.04 19.64 -31.14
N HIS A 108 -27.19 20.88 -31.63
CA HIS A 108 -27.86 21.18 -32.88
C HIS A 108 -26.87 21.36 -34.03
N TYR A 109 -26.99 20.45 -34.99
CA TYR A 109 -26.44 20.52 -36.35
C TYR A 109 -26.87 21.81 -37.04
N TYR A 110 -26.11 22.90 -36.84
CA TYR A 110 -26.27 24.12 -37.62
C TYR A 110 -25.68 23.93 -39.01
N GLU A 111 -26.54 23.81 -40.02
CA GLU A 111 -26.15 23.88 -41.43
C GLU A 111 -25.69 25.30 -41.78
N GLY A 112 -24.39 25.56 -41.68
CA GLY A 112 -23.77 26.80 -42.15
C GLY A 112 -22.24 26.70 -42.23
N PRO A 113 -21.54 27.61 -42.92
CA PRO A 113 -20.10 27.51 -43.20
C PRO A 113 -19.18 27.72 -41.97
N SER A 114 -19.70 27.73 -40.74
CA SER A 114 -18.98 28.16 -39.53
C SER A 114 -18.89 27.05 -38.47
N LYS A 115 -18.58 25.83 -38.90
CA LYS A 115 -18.45 24.59 -38.10
C LYS A 115 -17.27 24.54 -37.10
N THR A 116 -16.69 25.64 -36.63
CA THR A 116 -15.58 25.55 -35.66
C THR A 116 -15.64 26.68 -34.64
N VAL A 117 -16.37 26.46 -33.55
CA VAL A 117 -16.02 27.14 -32.29
C VAL A 117 -14.69 26.53 -31.84
N GLN A 118 -13.65 27.35 -31.74
CA GLN A 118 -12.31 26.92 -31.36
C GLN A 118 -12.06 27.42 -29.94
N ALA A 119 -12.04 26.50 -28.98
CA ALA A 119 -11.74 26.80 -27.59
C ALA A 119 -10.38 26.19 -27.24
N ILE A 120 -9.47 27.06 -26.83
CA ILE A 120 -8.26 26.68 -26.11
C ILE A 120 -8.70 26.50 -24.67
N PHE A 121 -8.66 25.26 -24.17
CA PHE A 121 -9.13 24.94 -22.82
C PHE A 121 -8.04 25.16 -21.78
N MET A 122 -6.78 25.02 -22.18
CA MET A 122 -5.65 25.20 -21.27
C MET A 122 -4.41 25.68 -22.00
N THR A 123 -3.67 26.57 -21.36
CA THR A 123 -2.30 26.95 -21.73
C THR A 123 -1.38 26.79 -20.53
N SER A 124 -0.10 26.54 -20.79
CA SER A 124 0.91 26.43 -19.76
C SER A 124 2.20 27.11 -20.15
N TYR A 125 2.91 27.60 -19.13
CA TYR A 125 4.27 28.09 -19.24
C TYR A 125 5.17 27.40 -18.21
N GLY A 126 6.12 26.61 -18.69
CA GLY A 126 7.16 26.00 -17.88
C GLY A 126 8.53 26.69 -18.00
N THR A 127 9.26 26.83 -16.89
CA THR A 127 10.62 27.37 -16.86
C THR A 127 11.40 26.85 -15.65
N GLY A 128 12.72 26.70 -15.78
CA GLY A 128 13.63 26.46 -14.65
C GLY A 128 14.19 27.75 -14.06
N ASN A 129 13.86 28.91 -14.63
CA ASN A 129 14.37 30.20 -14.17
C ASN A 129 13.40 30.84 -13.19
N ALA A 130 13.79 30.87 -11.92
CA ALA A 130 13.03 31.44 -10.82
C ALA A 130 12.50 32.85 -11.12
N SER A 131 13.32 33.73 -11.73
CA SER A 131 12.93 35.12 -12.06
C SER A 131 11.78 35.26 -13.06
N ARG A 132 11.39 34.18 -13.75
CA ARG A 132 10.29 34.13 -14.72
C ARG A 132 9.04 33.45 -14.16
N THR A 133 8.97 33.25 -12.84
CA THR A 133 7.83 32.62 -12.17
C THR A 133 6.95 33.67 -11.48
N ASN A 134 5.76 33.28 -11.05
CA ASN A 134 4.89 34.17 -10.27
C ASN A 134 5.16 34.05 -8.76
N THR A 135 5.48 32.84 -8.28
CA THR A 135 5.55 32.49 -6.86
C THR A 135 6.87 31.87 -6.41
N PHE A 136 7.78 31.56 -7.35
CA PHE A 136 9.07 30.90 -7.06
C PHE A 136 10.28 31.82 -7.31
N ASN A 137 10.10 33.13 -7.35
CA ASN A 137 11.14 34.11 -7.65
C ASN A 137 12.36 34.04 -6.71
N ASP A 138 12.10 33.73 -5.44
CA ASP A 138 13.14 33.64 -4.40
C ASP A 138 13.75 32.22 -4.30
N SER A 139 13.36 31.29 -5.17
CA SER A 139 13.88 29.92 -5.16
C SER A 139 15.30 29.87 -5.72
N ASP A 140 16.23 29.35 -4.92
CA ASP A 140 17.63 29.12 -5.28
C ASP A 140 17.90 27.68 -5.77
N SER A 141 16.90 26.81 -5.72
CA SER A 141 17.00 25.37 -5.94
C SER A 141 15.95 24.84 -6.93
N LEU A 142 15.30 25.76 -7.66
CA LEU A 142 14.26 25.45 -8.64
C LEU A 142 14.81 24.58 -9.77
N ILE A 143 14.13 23.45 -10.01
CA ILE A 143 14.37 22.56 -11.15
C ILE A 143 13.47 22.97 -12.30
N TRP A 144 12.17 23.09 -12.00
CA TRP A 144 11.13 23.37 -12.98
C TRP A 144 9.89 23.92 -12.30
N ALA A 145 9.39 25.06 -12.76
CA ALA A 145 8.07 25.58 -12.43
C ALA A 145 7.16 25.54 -13.66
N MET A 146 5.88 25.31 -13.45
CA MET A 146 4.84 25.41 -14.48
C MET A 146 3.66 26.22 -13.98
N SER A 147 3.36 27.30 -14.69
CA SER A 147 2.09 28.01 -14.58
C SER A 147 1.07 27.41 -15.53
N PHE A 148 -0.18 27.34 -15.08
CA PHE A 148 -1.31 26.80 -15.82
C PHE A 148 -2.46 27.79 -15.82
N LEU A 149 -3.10 27.97 -16.97
CA LEU A 149 -4.41 28.62 -17.10
C LEU A 149 -5.36 27.59 -17.68
N LYS A 150 -6.39 27.21 -16.91
CA LYS A 150 -7.32 26.15 -17.28
C LYS A 150 -8.76 26.65 -17.19
N MET A 151 -9.53 26.45 -18.24
CA MET A 151 -10.98 26.61 -18.21
C MET A 151 -11.60 25.51 -17.36
N GLN A 152 -12.45 25.89 -16.42
CA GLN A 152 -13.25 24.92 -15.67
C GLN A 152 -14.52 24.57 -16.44
N ALA A 153 -14.93 23.30 -16.35
CA ALA A 153 -16.18 22.85 -16.91
C ALA A 153 -17.36 23.53 -16.19
N PRO A 154 -18.25 24.25 -16.90
CA PRO A 154 -19.48 24.75 -16.30
C PRO A 154 -20.39 23.57 -15.91
N SER A 155 -21.29 23.78 -14.95
CA SER A 155 -22.33 22.79 -14.65
C SER A 155 -23.20 22.55 -15.90
N GLU A 156 -23.73 21.34 -16.08
CA GLU A 156 -24.56 20.98 -17.26
C GLU A 156 -25.71 21.97 -17.51
N ASP A 157 -26.32 22.51 -16.45
CA ASP A 157 -27.40 23.50 -16.53
C ASP A 157 -26.96 24.87 -17.10
N SER A 158 -25.67 25.20 -17.01
CA SER A 158 -25.09 26.49 -17.43
C SER A 158 -24.14 26.39 -18.63
N ALA A 159 -23.86 25.17 -19.09
CA ALA A 159 -23.01 24.84 -20.22
C ALA A 159 -23.43 25.50 -21.55
N HIS A 160 -24.74 25.65 -21.77
CA HIS A 160 -25.30 26.19 -23.01
C HIS A 160 -25.49 27.72 -22.99
N SER A 161 -25.43 28.34 -21.80
CA SER A 161 -25.64 29.78 -21.61
C SER A 161 -24.35 30.55 -21.31
N ASN A 162 -23.30 29.87 -20.83
CA ASN A 162 -22.01 30.48 -20.49
C ASN A 162 -20.93 30.13 -21.52
N GLY A 163 -20.87 30.90 -22.60
CA GLY A 163 -19.69 30.93 -23.48
C GLY A 163 -18.58 31.83 -22.93
N TRP A 164 -17.39 31.76 -23.51
CA TRP A 164 -16.29 32.67 -23.19
C TRP A 164 -16.73 34.14 -23.30
N PRO A 165 -16.36 35.05 -22.38
CA PRO A 165 -15.46 34.86 -21.24
C PRO A 165 -16.15 34.44 -19.94
N ASN A 166 -17.46 34.13 -19.95
CA ASN A 166 -18.26 33.91 -18.75
C ASN A 166 -18.02 32.53 -18.08
N VAL A 167 -17.01 31.79 -18.53
CA VAL A 167 -16.54 30.54 -17.92
C VAL A 167 -15.44 30.85 -16.91
N SER A 168 -15.40 30.13 -15.78
CA SER A 168 -14.33 30.32 -14.81
C SER A 168 -12.99 29.80 -15.35
N VAL A 169 -11.94 30.58 -15.11
CA VAL A 169 -10.55 30.23 -15.42
C VAL A 169 -9.81 30.10 -14.11
N GLU A 170 -9.22 28.93 -13.91
CA GLU A 170 -8.37 28.62 -12.76
C GLU A 170 -6.90 28.82 -13.16
N ALA A 171 -6.14 29.43 -12.25
CA ALA A 171 -4.70 29.61 -12.44
C ALA A 171 -3.91 29.00 -11.28
N VAL A 172 -2.98 28.11 -11.62
CA VAL A 172 -2.13 27.41 -10.64
C VAL A 172 -0.69 27.46 -11.12
N GLU A 173 0.24 27.72 -10.20
CA GLU A 173 1.68 27.57 -10.46
C GLU A 173 2.28 26.50 -9.55
N CYS A 174 2.88 25.48 -10.17
CA CYS A 174 3.51 24.36 -9.49
C CYS A 174 5.01 24.33 -9.73
N GLY A 175 5.80 24.18 -8.67
CA GLY A 175 7.26 24.12 -8.70
C GLY A 175 7.80 22.80 -8.20
N LEU A 176 8.90 22.35 -8.80
CA LEU A 176 9.77 21.28 -8.34
C LEU A 176 11.15 21.86 -8.04
N PHE A 177 11.69 21.55 -6.87
CA PHE A 177 12.97 22.06 -6.40
C PHE A 177 13.73 21.00 -5.63
N TYR A 178 15.07 21.11 -5.63
CA TYR A 178 15.92 20.25 -4.82
C TYR A 178 15.74 20.57 -3.33
N CYS A 179 15.68 19.54 -2.51
CA CYS A 179 15.53 19.67 -1.07
C CYS A 179 16.16 18.48 -0.34
N VAL A 180 16.19 18.53 0.99
CA VAL A 180 16.53 17.38 1.83
C VAL A 180 15.30 16.98 2.62
N ASN A 181 14.98 15.69 2.59
CA ASN A 181 13.89 15.12 3.37
C ASN A 181 14.45 14.11 4.38
N GLN A 182 13.85 14.10 5.56
CA GLN A 182 14.00 13.04 6.53
C GLN A 182 12.92 11.99 6.28
N TYR A 183 13.35 10.74 6.11
CA TYR A 183 12.52 9.59 5.84
C TYR A 183 12.41 8.71 7.07
N THR A 184 11.19 8.30 7.39
CA THR A 184 10.90 7.23 8.36
C THR A 184 10.22 6.10 7.62
N SER A 185 10.88 4.93 7.60
CA SER A 185 10.47 3.79 6.78
C SER A 185 10.25 2.55 7.65
N ASP A 186 9.19 1.80 7.35
CA ASP A 186 8.89 0.50 7.94
C ASP A 186 8.29 -0.43 6.89
N VAL A 187 8.62 -1.71 6.95
CA VAL A 187 7.99 -2.75 6.14
C VAL A 187 7.09 -3.56 7.04
N ARG A 188 5.81 -3.70 6.67
CA ARG A 188 4.82 -4.52 7.37
C ARG A 188 4.22 -5.52 6.39
N ASN A 189 4.36 -6.81 6.69
CA ASN A 189 3.89 -7.91 5.83
C ASN A 189 4.38 -7.80 4.37
N GLY A 190 5.61 -7.33 4.16
CA GLY A 190 6.22 -7.16 2.84
C GLY A 190 5.89 -5.85 2.11
N THR A 191 5.00 -5.01 2.65
CA THR A 191 4.68 -3.69 2.08
C THR A 191 5.51 -2.60 2.75
N LEU A 192 6.16 -1.74 1.97
CA LEU A 192 6.91 -0.60 2.48
C LEU A 192 5.96 0.56 2.80
N TYR A 193 6.09 1.13 3.98
CA TYR A 193 5.51 2.40 4.36
C TYR A 193 6.66 3.36 4.60
N GLU A 194 6.60 4.52 3.96
CA GLU A 194 7.62 5.54 4.13
C GLU A 194 6.92 6.89 4.26
N THR A 195 7.36 7.67 5.23
CA THR A 195 6.88 9.03 5.45
C THR A 195 8.06 9.98 5.29
N GLU A 196 7.85 11.07 4.55
CA GLU A 196 8.86 12.11 4.34
C GLU A 196 8.50 13.38 5.10
N THR A 197 9.50 14.02 5.68
CA THR A 197 9.39 15.31 6.35
C THR A 197 10.51 16.24 5.87
N PRO A 198 10.21 17.51 5.50
CA PRO A 198 11.22 18.40 4.94
C PRO A 198 12.19 18.92 6.00
N VAL A 199 13.49 18.83 5.70
CA VAL A 199 14.58 19.33 6.55
C VAL A 199 14.89 20.78 6.18
N ARG A 200 14.29 21.73 6.89
CA ARG A 200 14.35 23.16 6.53
C ARG A 200 15.74 23.81 6.67
N ASN A 201 16.63 23.22 7.46
CA ASN A 201 17.96 23.79 7.70
C ASN A 201 18.97 23.42 6.60
N ALA A 202 18.66 22.42 5.78
CA ALA A 202 19.52 22.00 4.67
C ALA A 202 19.23 22.83 3.42
N THR A 203 19.69 24.09 3.44
CA THR A 203 19.56 25.03 2.31
C THR A 203 20.73 24.89 1.34
N ARG A 204 20.59 25.46 0.14
CA ARG A 204 21.65 25.48 -0.87
C ARG A 204 22.85 26.28 -0.34
N GLU A 205 24.04 25.69 -0.44
CA GLU A 205 25.27 26.37 -0.05
C GLU A 205 25.61 27.47 -1.06
N ALA A 206 25.90 28.68 -0.58
CA ALA A 206 26.22 29.83 -1.43
C ALA A 206 27.52 29.63 -2.24
N SER A 207 28.46 28.83 -1.72
CA SER A 207 29.72 28.49 -2.40
C SER A 207 29.61 27.31 -3.38
N SER A 208 28.39 26.84 -3.65
CA SER A 208 28.13 25.74 -4.59
C SER A 208 27.69 26.27 -5.96
N TRP A 209 27.80 25.43 -7.00
CA TRP A 209 27.42 25.79 -8.38
C TRP A 209 28.25 26.93 -9.02
N GLU A 210 29.50 27.10 -8.59
CA GLU A 210 30.40 28.12 -9.14
C GLU A 210 31.03 27.65 -10.45
N LEU A 211 31.30 28.57 -11.38
CA LEU A 211 32.02 28.24 -12.61
C LEU A 211 33.43 27.74 -12.28
N ILE A 212 33.82 26.61 -12.86
CA ILE A 212 35.20 26.14 -12.79
C ILE A 212 36.03 27.05 -13.72
N ASP A 213 37.11 27.62 -13.19
CA ASP A 213 37.97 28.56 -13.92
C ASP A 213 38.64 27.84 -15.11
N TYR A 214 38.04 28.03 -16.29
CA TYR A 214 38.68 27.78 -17.56
C TYR A 214 39.03 29.15 -18.13
N THR A 215 40.30 29.38 -18.47
CA THR A 215 40.70 30.48 -19.34
C THR A 215 39.99 30.35 -20.68
N TYR A 216 38.77 30.90 -20.77
CA TYR A 216 37.99 30.98 -22.00
C TYR A 216 38.57 32.11 -22.85
N PRO A 217 39.04 31.84 -24.08
CA PRO A 217 39.53 32.90 -24.94
C PRO A 217 38.33 33.76 -25.40
N ASN A 218 38.35 35.04 -25.01
CA ASN A 218 37.39 36.10 -25.35
C ASN A 218 35.97 35.97 -24.75
N LEU A 219 35.80 36.52 -23.54
CA LEU A 219 34.50 36.91 -22.98
C LEU A 219 34.24 38.43 -23.10
N ASP A 220 35.09 39.17 -23.82
CA ASP A 220 34.91 40.61 -24.05
C ASP A 220 33.62 40.86 -24.85
N GLY A 221 32.63 41.52 -24.22
CA GLY A 221 31.34 41.88 -24.82
C GLY A 221 30.14 41.01 -24.40
N ILE A 222 30.34 40.03 -23.53
CA ILE A 222 29.30 39.14 -22.97
C ILE A 222 28.74 39.78 -21.70
N ASN A 223 27.49 40.27 -21.74
CA ASN A 223 26.81 40.82 -20.57
C ASN A 223 26.27 39.68 -19.68
N PHE A 224 27.02 39.33 -18.63
CA PHE A 224 26.65 38.24 -17.72
C PHE A 224 25.34 38.47 -16.96
N ASP A 225 24.88 39.72 -16.86
CA ASP A 225 23.59 40.06 -16.22
C ASP A 225 22.40 39.52 -17.03
N ASP A 226 22.53 39.31 -18.34
CA ASP A 226 21.44 38.80 -19.19
C ASP A 226 21.17 37.29 -18.98
N TRP A 227 22.11 36.52 -18.42
CA TRP A 227 22.05 35.04 -18.42
C TRP A 227 21.68 34.38 -17.08
N ASN A 228 21.25 35.13 -16.06
CA ASN A 228 20.95 34.63 -14.70
C ASN A 228 21.84 33.43 -14.31
N MET A 229 23.14 33.70 -14.12
CA MET A 229 24.17 32.67 -13.89
C MET A 229 23.96 31.83 -12.62
N ASN A 230 23.04 32.22 -11.74
CA ASN A 230 22.64 31.51 -10.54
C ASN A 230 21.51 30.50 -10.77
N SER A 231 20.82 30.59 -11.92
CA SER A 231 19.77 29.65 -12.30
C SER A 231 20.35 28.25 -12.53
N LEU A 232 19.53 27.25 -12.18
CA LEU A 232 19.77 25.84 -12.47
C LEU A 232 19.10 25.42 -13.80
N GLU A 233 18.49 26.37 -14.52
CA GLU A 233 17.87 26.12 -15.82
C GLU A 233 18.91 25.74 -16.86
N PHE A 234 18.65 24.65 -17.59
CA PHE A 234 19.51 24.23 -18.69
C PHE A 234 19.52 25.28 -19.81
N ASN A 235 20.71 25.68 -20.24
CA ASN A 235 20.90 26.54 -21.39
C ASN A 235 22.01 25.97 -22.27
N ASN A 236 21.77 25.86 -23.57
CA ASN A 236 22.71 25.21 -24.49
C ASN A 236 24.12 25.85 -24.51
N THR A 237 24.23 27.14 -24.15
CA THR A 237 25.50 27.85 -24.05
C THR A 237 26.07 27.76 -22.64
N THR A 238 25.37 28.26 -21.62
CA THR A 238 25.94 28.39 -20.26
C THR A 238 26.03 27.05 -19.53
N SER A 239 25.17 26.07 -19.84
CA SER A 239 25.28 24.69 -19.33
C SER A 239 26.35 23.86 -20.05
N SER A 240 27.12 24.44 -20.97
CA SER A 240 28.35 23.81 -21.47
C SER A 240 29.59 24.17 -20.63
N TRP A 241 29.46 25.19 -19.77
CA TRP A 241 30.53 25.64 -18.89
C TRP A 241 30.51 24.83 -17.60
N GLY A 242 31.62 24.16 -17.31
CA GLY A 242 31.73 23.30 -16.13
C GLY A 242 31.55 24.10 -14.83
N ARG A 243 30.86 23.51 -13.86
CA ARG A 243 30.65 24.10 -12.53
C ARG A 243 30.99 23.11 -11.43
N THR A 244 31.22 23.64 -10.24
CA THR A 244 31.25 22.86 -9.02
C THR A 244 29.88 22.23 -8.74
N ASP A 245 29.89 21.15 -7.95
CA ASP A 245 28.66 20.45 -7.57
C ASP A 245 27.71 21.39 -6.81
N LEU A 246 26.42 21.18 -6.99
CA LEU A 246 25.38 21.85 -6.21
C LEU A 246 25.32 21.18 -4.82
N MET A 247 25.42 21.95 -3.74
CA MET A 247 25.54 21.40 -2.39
C MET A 247 24.40 21.88 -1.49
N PHE A 248 23.94 21.00 -0.60
CA PHE A 248 22.97 21.30 0.45
C PHE A 248 23.50 20.85 1.82
N GLY A 249 23.37 21.72 2.83
CA GLY A 249 23.74 21.43 4.22
C GLY A 249 25.16 20.88 4.40
N ASN A 250 26.08 21.27 3.51
CA ASN A 250 27.47 20.80 3.42
C ASN A 250 27.68 19.26 3.39
N GLN A 251 26.65 18.49 3.04
CA GLN A 251 26.68 17.02 3.08
C GLN A 251 26.14 16.38 1.81
N TYR A 252 25.18 17.03 1.15
CA TYR A 252 24.48 16.47 -0.01
C TYR A 252 24.93 17.18 -1.27
N ASN A 253 25.61 16.45 -2.15
CA ASN A 253 26.17 17.00 -3.38
C ASN A 253 25.44 16.43 -4.59
N LEU A 254 25.15 17.29 -5.56
CA LEU A 254 24.59 16.97 -6.87
C LEU A 254 25.59 17.39 -7.93
N SER A 255 26.00 16.45 -8.77
CA SER A 255 26.92 16.77 -9.85
C SER A 255 26.31 17.75 -10.84
N TRP A 256 27.16 18.62 -11.39
CA TRP A 256 26.74 19.57 -12.44
C TRP A 256 26.07 18.90 -13.64
N ALA A 257 26.55 17.72 -14.02
CA ALA A 257 25.94 16.91 -15.07
C ALA A 257 24.52 16.46 -14.68
N ALA A 258 24.29 16.03 -13.44
CA ALA A 258 22.97 15.59 -12.99
C ALA A 258 21.95 16.73 -13.01
N VAL A 259 22.33 17.93 -12.54
CA VAL A 259 21.45 19.12 -12.51
C VAL A 259 21.06 19.54 -13.93
N ASN A 260 22.05 19.71 -14.83
CA ASN A 260 21.80 20.10 -16.21
C ASN A 260 20.97 19.05 -16.97
N SER A 261 21.29 17.78 -16.76
CA SER A 261 20.54 16.68 -17.36
C SER A 261 19.08 16.71 -16.94
N LEU A 262 18.79 16.83 -15.64
CA LEU A 262 17.41 16.89 -15.16
C LEU A 262 16.66 18.09 -15.73
N SER A 263 17.25 19.29 -15.67
CA SER A 263 16.63 20.51 -16.20
C SER A 263 16.35 20.40 -17.71
N SER A 264 17.30 19.85 -18.48
CA SER A 264 17.13 19.64 -19.92
C SER A 264 16.01 18.64 -20.26
N GLN A 265 15.78 17.62 -19.42
CA GLN A 265 14.67 16.70 -19.61
C GLN A 265 13.34 17.37 -19.35
N PHE A 266 13.24 18.19 -18.31
CA PHE A 266 12.03 18.95 -18.06
C PHE A 266 11.69 19.87 -19.22
N GLN A 267 12.68 20.60 -19.75
CA GLN A 267 12.47 21.39 -20.96
C GLN A 267 12.01 20.51 -22.13
N SER A 268 12.66 19.39 -22.40
CA SER A 268 12.30 18.51 -23.53
C SER A 268 10.90 17.89 -23.42
N GLN A 269 10.49 17.49 -22.23
CA GLN A 269 9.24 16.73 -22.01
C GLN A 269 8.03 17.65 -21.73
N PHE A 270 8.26 18.79 -21.07
CA PHE A 270 7.20 19.69 -20.61
C PHE A 270 7.08 20.98 -21.42
N THR A 271 7.93 21.17 -22.44
CA THR A 271 7.80 22.29 -23.38
C THR A 271 7.58 21.82 -24.81
N SER A 272 6.80 22.61 -25.55
CA SER A 272 6.62 22.46 -26.98
C SER A 272 7.71 23.23 -27.71
N GLN A 273 8.41 22.56 -28.64
CA GLN A 273 9.36 23.21 -29.56
C GLN A 273 8.66 24.00 -30.68
N LYS A 274 7.32 23.93 -30.80
CA LYS A 274 6.59 24.76 -31.76
C LYS A 274 6.56 26.19 -31.24
N THR A 275 7.52 27.00 -31.70
CA THR A 275 7.43 28.45 -31.56
C THR A 275 6.08 28.88 -32.14
N ILE A 276 5.28 29.53 -31.31
CA ILE A 276 4.08 30.25 -31.75
C ILE A 276 4.58 31.40 -32.63
N ASN A 277 4.72 31.13 -33.93
CA ASN A 277 5.33 32.03 -34.92
C ASN A 277 4.39 33.21 -35.17
N ILE A 278 4.48 34.28 -34.37
CA ILE A 278 3.82 35.54 -34.69
C ILE A 278 4.37 36.03 -36.05
N PRO A 279 3.54 36.20 -37.10
CA PRO A 279 4.02 36.80 -38.35
C PRO A 279 4.49 38.24 -38.08
N GLU A 280 5.71 38.57 -38.49
CA GLU A 280 6.37 39.90 -38.39
C GLU A 280 5.65 41.05 -39.16
N HIS A 281 4.36 40.94 -39.46
CA HIS A 281 3.64 41.88 -40.34
C HIS A 281 2.93 43.03 -39.63
N THR A 282 3.39 43.43 -38.45
CA THR A 282 2.97 44.71 -37.88
C THR A 282 4.21 45.51 -37.51
N ASN A 283 4.28 46.71 -38.09
CA ASN A 283 5.27 47.75 -37.85
C ASN A 283 5.09 48.33 -36.43
N TYR A 284 5.17 47.47 -35.42
CA TYR A 284 5.06 47.77 -33.99
C TYR A 284 6.35 47.29 -33.34
N SER A 285 7.27 48.23 -33.12
CA SER A 285 8.66 48.01 -32.71
C SER A 285 8.83 47.54 -31.25
N GLU A 286 7.83 46.86 -30.67
CA GLU A 286 7.86 46.39 -29.28
C GLU A 286 7.30 44.96 -29.08
N ILE A 287 7.05 44.19 -30.15
CA ILE A 287 6.75 42.75 -30.03
C ILE A 287 7.97 41.95 -30.48
N SER A 288 9.07 42.11 -29.75
CA SER A 288 10.28 41.29 -29.88
C SER A 288 10.49 40.35 -28.69
N SER A 289 9.44 40.08 -27.91
CA SER A 289 9.55 39.42 -26.60
C SER A 289 8.71 38.15 -26.57
N TYR A 290 9.39 37.01 -26.71
CA TYR A 290 9.04 35.67 -26.21
C TYR A 290 7.58 35.48 -25.77
N THR A 291 6.75 34.80 -26.57
CA THR A 291 5.52 34.22 -26.06
C THR A 291 5.88 33.08 -25.09
N PRO A 292 5.52 33.16 -23.79
CA PRO A 292 5.94 32.15 -22.82
C PRO A 292 5.14 30.84 -22.94
N ILE A 293 4.11 30.77 -23.79
CA ILE A 293 3.31 29.55 -23.93
C ILE A 293 4.18 28.45 -24.53
N ASN A 294 4.41 27.42 -23.74
CA ASN A 294 5.14 26.23 -24.16
C ASN A 294 4.36 24.94 -23.88
N GLY A 295 3.08 25.04 -23.51
CA GLY A 295 2.14 23.94 -23.60
C GLY A 295 0.71 24.42 -23.82
N PHE A 296 -0.10 23.60 -24.50
CA PHE A 296 -1.51 23.89 -24.75
C PHE A 296 -2.37 22.63 -24.89
N TYR A 297 -3.66 22.80 -24.60
CA TYR A 297 -4.73 21.83 -24.85
C TYR A 297 -5.92 22.55 -25.48
N LYS A 298 -6.32 22.13 -26.68
CA LYS A 298 -7.41 22.74 -27.45
C LYS A 298 -8.19 21.70 -28.24
N ASN A 299 -9.29 22.11 -28.86
CA ASN A 299 -9.97 21.26 -29.84
C ASN A 299 -9.16 21.09 -31.15
N ASN A 300 -9.28 19.92 -31.78
CA ASN A 300 -8.63 19.61 -33.05
C ASN A 300 -9.48 20.11 -34.21
N ILE A 301 -9.12 21.27 -34.71
CA ILE A 301 -9.80 21.95 -35.83
C ILE A 301 -9.72 21.20 -37.17
N ASN A 302 -8.82 20.22 -37.31
CA ASN A 302 -8.66 19.44 -38.54
C ASN A 302 -9.48 18.14 -38.53
N SER A 303 -10.19 17.85 -37.43
CA SER A 303 -11.00 16.65 -37.29
C SER A 303 -12.45 16.93 -37.65
N TYR A 304 -13.12 15.96 -38.29
CA TYR A 304 -14.58 15.96 -38.44
C TYR A 304 -15.29 15.47 -37.18
N ASP A 305 -14.55 14.85 -36.25
CA ASP A 305 -15.01 14.50 -34.92
C ASP A 305 -14.88 15.72 -34.01
N PRO A 306 -15.99 16.28 -33.51
CA PRO A 306 -15.98 17.47 -32.67
C PRO A 306 -15.39 17.24 -31.27
N SER A 307 -15.28 15.98 -30.83
CA SER A 307 -14.63 15.61 -29.58
C SER A 307 -13.10 15.50 -29.70
N ALA A 308 -12.57 15.60 -30.92
CA ALA A 308 -11.13 15.49 -31.14
C ALA A 308 -10.38 16.70 -30.55
N VAL A 309 -9.24 16.43 -29.93
CA VAL A 309 -8.39 17.42 -29.25
C VAL A 309 -6.98 17.45 -29.83
N GLU A 310 -6.33 18.62 -29.74
CA GLU A 310 -4.93 18.83 -30.08
C GLU A 310 -4.21 19.38 -28.84
N PHE A 311 -3.07 18.78 -28.51
CA PHE A 311 -2.26 19.18 -27.37
C PHE A 311 -0.78 19.06 -27.71
N SER A 312 0.03 19.86 -27.04
CA SER A 312 1.49 19.79 -27.14
C SER A 312 2.11 20.42 -25.91
N PRO A 313 3.17 19.83 -25.32
CA PRO A 313 3.66 18.46 -25.54
C PRO A 313 2.66 17.39 -25.04
N SER A 314 2.98 16.10 -25.22
CA SER A 314 2.08 14.99 -24.84
C SER A 314 1.71 14.97 -23.36
N VAL A 315 2.61 15.40 -22.47
CA VAL A 315 2.34 15.48 -21.02
C VAL A 315 1.20 16.45 -20.68
N ILE A 316 0.91 17.44 -21.52
CA ILE A 316 -0.19 18.38 -21.28
C ILE A 316 -1.55 17.68 -21.26
N GLN A 317 -1.72 16.60 -22.02
CA GLN A 317 -2.96 15.81 -21.95
C GLN A 317 -3.17 15.23 -20.55
N ILE A 318 -2.11 14.72 -19.92
CA ILE A 318 -2.17 14.15 -18.56
C ILE A 318 -2.45 15.27 -17.55
N LEU A 319 -1.77 16.40 -17.67
CA LEU A 319 -1.93 17.54 -16.77
C LEU A 319 -3.33 18.17 -16.87
N TYR A 320 -3.88 18.30 -18.08
CA TYR A 320 -5.23 18.79 -18.31
C TYR A 320 -6.28 17.89 -17.65
N ASN A 321 -6.14 16.57 -17.84
CA ASN A 321 -7.06 15.57 -17.28
C ASN A 321 -6.87 15.33 -15.78
N SER A 322 -5.83 15.91 -15.16
CA SER A 322 -5.61 15.75 -13.74
C SER A 322 -6.68 16.53 -12.94
N PRO A 323 -7.32 15.89 -11.94
CA PRO A 323 -8.23 16.57 -11.04
C PRO A 323 -7.49 17.45 -10.03
N ASP A 324 -6.24 17.11 -9.72
CA ASP A 324 -5.41 17.80 -8.73
C ASP A 324 -3.95 17.86 -9.21
N LEU A 325 -3.54 19.07 -9.63
CA LEU A 325 -2.16 19.33 -10.06
C LEU A 325 -1.18 19.26 -8.90
N ASN A 326 -1.60 19.60 -7.67
CA ASN A 326 -0.75 19.49 -6.49
C ASN A 326 -0.39 18.03 -6.18
N ASP A 327 -1.36 17.13 -6.25
CA ASP A 327 -1.09 15.69 -6.15
C ASP A 327 -0.21 15.17 -7.30
N THR A 328 -0.42 15.65 -8.52
CA THR A 328 0.39 15.26 -9.68
C THR A 328 1.85 15.67 -9.52
N PHE A 329 2.10 16.90 -9.05
CA PHE A 329 3.45 17.39 -8.79
C PHE A 329 4.09 16.72 -7.56
N ARG A 330 3.29 16.36 -6.55
CA ARG A 330 3.74 15.54 -5.42
C ARG A 330 4.19 14.14 -5.88
N ARG A 331 3.46 13.52 -6.81
CA ARG A 331 3.88 12.26 -7.45
C ARG A 331 5.17 12.42 -8.26
N LEU A 332 5.31 13.50 -9.04
CA LEU A 332 6.56 13.83 -9.75
C LEU A 332 7.74 13.95 -8.79
N ALA A 333 7.58 14.71 -7.71
CA ALA A 333 8.58 14.85 -6.65
C ALA A 333 8.98 13.49 -6.04
N ARG A 334 8.00 12.62 -5.74
CA ARG A 334 8.26 11.27 -5.19
C ARG A 334 9.01 10.37 -6.18
N GLY A 335 8.55 10.27 -7.42
CA GLY A 335 9.18 9.44 -8.44
C GLY A 335 10.62 9.88 -8.75
N LEU A 336 10.86 11.18 -8.79
CA LEU A 336 12.19 11.74 -8.98
C LEU A 336 13.09 11.58 -7.75
N SER A 337 12.53 11.70 -6.54
CA SER A 337 13.28 11.40 -5.30
C SER A 337 13.75 9.95 -5.26
N ASN A 338 12.92 9.01 -5.70
CA ASN A 338 13.32 7.61 -5.83
C ASN A 338 14.45 7.44 -6.86
N ALA A 339 14.38 8.14 -8.00
CA ALA A 339 15.42 8.07 -9.03
C ALA A 339 16.76 8.63 -8.54
N ILE A 340 16.75 9.78 -7.86
CA ILE A 340 17.97 10.37 -7.27
C ILE A 340 18.57 9.45 -6.20
N ARG A 341 17.73 8.88 -5.32
CA ARG A 341 18.19 7.93 -4.29
C ARG A 341 18.77 6.65 -4.89
N ALA A 342 18.20 6.16 -5.98
CA ALA A 342 18.68 4.97 -6.68
C ALA A 342 19.99 5.22 -7.45
N GLY A 343 20.18 6.42 -7.97
CA GLY A 343 21.37 6.83 -8.74
C GLY A 343 22.52 7.40 -7.90
N ALA A 344 22.49 7.28 -6.57
CA ALA A 344 23.52 7.83 -5.70
C ALA A 344 24.89 7.13 -5.89
N ASP A 345 25.92 7.89 -6.27
CA ASP A 345 27.25 7.39 -6.67
C ASP A 345 27.93 6.48 -5.63
N ASN A 346 27.65 6.69 -4.34
CA ASN A 346 28.33 5.97 -3.26
C ASN A 346 27.50 4.82 -2.66
N SER A 347 26.36 4.45 -3.27
CA SER A 347 25.51 3.33 -2.81
C SER A 347 25.29 3.30 -1.29
N THR A 348 25.10 4.46 -0.68
CA THR A 348 24.96 4.59 0.78
C THR A 348 23.68 3.87 1.19
N THR A 349 23.84 2.73 1.85
CA THR A 349 22.72 1.95 2.37
C THR A 349 22.49 2.31 3.83
N TRP A 350 21.23 2.55 4.19
CA TRP A 350 20.83 2.74 5.58
C TRP A 350 20.38 1.42 6.16
N THR A 351 21.07 0.93 7.19
CA THR A 351 20.77 -0.36 7.81
C THR A 351 19.70 -0.23 8.87
N GLY A 352 18.66 -1.06 8.79
CA GLY A 352 17.58 -1.15 9.78
C GLY A 352 17.60 -2.44 10.58
N ALA A 353 16.63 -2.59 11.48
CA ALA A 353 16.38 -3.81 12.23
C ALA A 353 15.37 -4.71 11.51
N SER A 354 15.66 -6.01 11.42
CA SER A 354 14.71 -7.01 10.92
C SER A 354 13.94 -7.64 12.07
N GLY A 355 12.61 -7.60 12.00
CA GLY A 355 11.74 -8.30 12.94
C GLY A 355 11.89 -9.82 12.79
N VAL A 356 12.13 -10.50 13.91
CA VAL A 356 12.19 -11.96 13.95
C VAL A 356 10.84 -12.48 14.43
N MET A 357 10.26 -13.45 13.73
CA MET A 357 9.01 -14.10 14.15
C MET A 357 9.28 -14.91 15.42
N THR A 358 8.88 -14.37 16.58
CA THR A 358 8.94 -15.07 17.87
C THR A 358 7.57 -15.64 18.21
N ILE A 359 7.53 -16.90 18.64
CA ILE A 359 6.28 -17.53 19.09
C ILE A 359 5.89 -16.92 20.44
N TYR A 360 4.77 -16.19 20.46
CA TYR A 360 4.19 -15.65 21.69
C TYR A 360 3.12 -16.61 22.23
N TYR A 361 3.40 -17.28 23.35
CA TYR A 361 2.42 -18.15 24.01
C TYR A 361 1.50 -17.34 24.91
N ARG A 362 0.20 -17.29 24.59
CA ARG A 362 -0.82 -16.80 25.52
C ARG A 362 -1.40 -17.98 26.30
N ILE A 363 -0.91 -18.20 27.52
CA ILE A 363 -1.41 -19.26 28.40
C ILE A 363 -2.80 -18.89 28.91
N GLN A 364 -3.81 -19.66 28.53
CA GLN A 364 -5.18 -19.51 29.02
C GLN A 364 -5.41 -20.37 30.27
N TRP A 365 -5.03 -19.84 31.43
CA TRP A 365 -5.23 -20.47 32.75
C TRP A 365 -6.68 -20.91 33.09
N PRO A 366 -7.76 -20.24 32.61
CA PRO A 366 -9.12 -20.63 32.97
C PRO A 366 -9.49 -22.09 32.65
N TRP A 367 -8.87 -22.72 31.64
CA TRP A 367 -9.12 -24.13 31.29
C TRP A 367 -8.65 -25.13 32.36
N ILE A 368 -7.69 -24.75 33.20
CA ILE A 368 -7.18 -25.61 34.28
C ILE A 368 -8.20 -25.74 35.42
N ILE A 369 -9.11 -24.77 35.56
CA ILE A 369 -10.14 -24.76 36.61
C ILE A 369 -11.01 -26.01 36.52
N LEU A 370 -11.39 -26.45 35.31
CA LEU A 370 -12.20 -27.64 35.10
C LEU A 370 -11.53 -28.90 35.67
N ASN A 371 -10.25 -29.10 35.35
CA ASN A 371 -9.49 -30.25 35.83
C ASN A 371 -9.35 -30.25 37.36
N ILE A 372 -9.12 -29.08 37.96
CA ILE A 372 -9.05 -28.92 39.42
C ILE A 372 -10.40 -29.28 40.07
N LEU A 373 -11.51 -28.77 39.52
CA LEU A 373 -12.85 -29.05 40.04
C LEU A 373 -13.21 -30.54 39.97
N VAL A 374 -12.83 -31.23 38.89
CA VAL A 374 -13.05 -32.68 38.74
C VAL A 374 -12.29 -33.47 39.81
N VAL A 375 -11.03 -33.12 40.06
CA VAL A 375 -10.21 -33.78 41.09
C VAL A 375 -10.76 -33.53 42.49
N ILE A 376 -11.16 -32.28 42.79
CA ILE A 376 -11.80 -31.95 44.08
C ILE A 376 -13.11 -32.72 44.23
N GLY A 377 -13.94 -32.78 43.20
CA GLY A 377 -15.19 -33.54 43.19
C GLY A 377 -14.96 -35.03 43.46
N ALA A 378 -13.96 -35.64 42.82
CA ALA A 378 -13.59 -37.04 43.04
C ALA A 378 -13.11 -37.28 44.47
N MET A 379 -12.29 -36.38 45.02
CA MET A 379 -11.81 -36.46 46.40
C MET A 379 -12.96 -36.34 47.42
N LEU A 380 -13.89 -35.40 47.20
CA LEU A 380 -15.07 -35.24 48.04
C LEU A 380 -15.98 -36.46 47.97
N PHE A 381 -16.21 -37.01 46.78
CA PHE A 381 -16.98 -38.24 46.60
C PHE A 381 -16.36 -39.44 47.34
N LEU A 382 -15.03 -39.59 47.24
CA LEU A 382 -14.30 -40.64 47.95
C LEU A 382 -14.40 -40.47 49.47
N LEU A 383 -14.19 -39.26 50.00
CA LEU A 383 -14.36 -38.95 51.41
C LEU A 383 -15.78 -39.24 51.90
N ALA A 384 -16.80 -38.81 51.14
CA ALA A 384 -18.20 -39.08 51.46
C ALA A 384 -18.47 -40.59 51.49
N THR A 385 -17.93 -41.35 50.54
CA THR A 385 -18.07 -42.81 50.49
C THR A 385 -17.42 -43.49 51.71
N ILE A 386 -16.22 -43.04 52.11
CA ILE A 386 -15.52 -43.55 53.30
C ILE A 386 -16.30 -43.24 54.57
N LEU A 387 -16.76 -42.00 54.73
CA LEU A 387 -17.53 -41.58 55.91
C LEU A 387 -18.85 -42.35 56.00
N GLN A 388 -19.58 -42.47 54.88
CA GLN A 388 -20.81 -43.23 54.81
C GLN A 388 -20.56 -44.69 55.19
N SER A 389 -19.55 -45.34 54.59
CA SER A 389 -19.19 -46.73 54.88
C SER A 389 -18.83 -46.96 56.35
N ARG A 390 -18.18 -46.00 57.01
CA ARG A 390 -17.89 -46.06 58.46
C ARG A 390 -19.16 -45.94 59.30
N THR A 391 -20.11 -45.08 58.92
CA THR A 391 -21.36 -44.90 59.67
C THR A 391 -22.30 -46.10 59.56
N THR A 392 -22.37 -46.75 58.39
CA THR A 392 -23.21 -47.93 58.17
C THR A 392 -22.58 -49.23 58.68
N LYS A 393 -21.39 -49.18 59.31
CA LYS A 393 -20.64 -50.34 59.82
C LYS A 393 -20.62 -51.51 58.84
N VAL A 394 -20.52 -51.21 57.54
CA VAL A 394 -20.49 -52.27 56.52
C VAL A 394 -19.18 -53.03 56.70
N PRO A 395 -19.22 -54.34 57.00
CA PRO A 395 -18.00 -55.12 57.15
C PRO A 395 -17.24 -55.09 55.81
N ILE A 396 -15.92 -55.16 55.84
CA ILE A 396 -15.12 -55.16 54.61
C ILE A 396 -15.16 -56.58 54.04
N TRP A 397 -16.26 -56.95 53.36
CA TRP A 397 -16.39 -58.20 52.61
C TRP A 397 -15.58 -58.08 51.31
N LYS A 398 -14.25 -58.03 51.39
CA LYS A 398 -13.38 -58.13 50.20
C LYS A 398 -13.81 -59.36 49.40
N SER A 399 -14.16 -59.22 48.12
CA SER A 399 -14.37 -60.24 47.06
C SER A 399 -14.69 -61.69 47.46
N SER A 400 -15.35 -61.93 48.60
CA SER A 400 -15.43 -63.24 49.22
C SER A 400 -16.72 -63.88 48.77
N ALA A 401 -16.60 -65.04 48.11
CA ALA A 401 -17.77 -65.83 47.73
C ALA A 401 -18.60 -66.27 48.96
N LEU A 402 -17.97 -66.32 50.15
CA LEU A 402 -18.66 -66.60 51.42
C LEU A 402 -19.69 -65.52 51.80
N ALA A 403 -19.53 -64.29 51.28
CA ALA A 403 -20.43 -63.18 51.54
C ALA A 403 -21.87 -63.46 51.09
N PRO A 404 -22.14 -63.73 49.79
CA PRO A 404 -23.46 -64.14 49.35
C PRO A 404 -23.87 -65.51 49.90
N LEU A 405 -22.94 -66.45 50.12
CA LEU A 405 -23.22 -67.78 50.67
C LEU A 405 -23.78 -67.72 52.11
N SER A 406 -23.35 -66.75 52.92
CA SER A 406 -23.88 -66.53 54.28
C SER A 406 -25.35 -66.11 54.31
N GLN A 407 -25.88 -65.60 53.20
CA GLN A 407 -27.28 -65.18 53.07
C GLN A 407 -28.21 -66.32 52.60
N ILE A 408 -27.66 -67.50 52.24
CA ILE A 408 -28.44 -68.67 51.80
C ILE A 408 -29.03 -69.37 53.02
N HIS A 409 -30.34 -69.52 53.12
CA HIS A 409 -31.03 -70.00 54.33
C HIS A 409 -30.50 -71.36 54.87
N GLU A 410 -30.18 -72.32 54.00
CA GLU A 410 -29.68 -73.65 54.41
C GLU A 410 -28.22 -73.66 54.90
N ILE A 411 -27.41 -72.69 54.47
CA ILE A 411 -25.96 -72.61 54.75
C ILE A 411 -25.68 -71.54 55.80
N GLY A 412 -26.52 -70.50 55.81
CA GLY A 412 -26.43 -69.30 56.61
C GLY A 412 -26.48 -69.60 58.10
N GLU A 413 -27.29 -70.58 58.56
CA GLU A 413 -27.41 -70.94 59.99
C GLU A 413 -26.06 -71.22 60.68
N VAL A 414 -25.11 -71.85 59.99
CA VAL A 414 -23.78 -72.15 60.54
C VAL A 414 -22.87 -70.92 60.61
N LEU A 415 -23.13 -69.94 59.73
CA LEU A 415 -22.40 -68.68 59.62
C LEU A 415 -23.10 -67.52 60.35
N VAL A 416 -24.24 -67.76 61.01
CA VAL A 416 -24.96 -66.77 61.83
C VAL A 416 -24.06 -66.24 62.95
N GLY A 417 -24.11 -64.92 63.15
CA GLY A 417 -23.42 -64.22 64.23
C GLY A 417 -21.93 -63.95 63.99
N VAL A 418 -21.45 -64.07 62.75
CA VAL A 418 -20.06 -63.82 62.39
C VAL A 418 -19.92 -62.45 61.70
N GLU A 419 -19.09 -61.56 62.25
CA GLU A 419 -18.92 -60.19 61.74
C GLU A 419 -17.67 -59.99 60.86
N THR A 420 -16.71 -60.93 60.88
CA THR A 420 -15.43 -60.82 60.13
C THR A 420 -15.24 -61.97 59.13
N ILE A 421 -14.59 -61.69 57.99
CA ILE A 421 -14.29 -62.72 56.97
C ILE A 421 -13.48 -63.86 57.56
N GLU A 422 -12.47 -63.56 58.37
CA GLU A 422 -11.56 -64.55 58.94
C GLU A 422 -12.29 -65.56 59.81
N GLU A 423 -13.30 -65.11 60.56
CA GLU A 423 -14.13 -65.98 61.37
C GLU A 423 -15.15 -66.78 60.55
N MET A 424 -15.60 -66.22 59.42
CA MET A 424 -16.43 -66.92 58.44
C MET A 424 -15.65 -68.06 57.77
N GLU A 425 -14.43 -67.79 57.31
CA GLU A 425 -13.53 -68.79 56.73
C GLU A 425 -13.17 -69.87 57.75
N ARG A 426 -12.89 -69.49 59.00
CA ARG A 426 -12.61 -70.43 60.09
C ARG A 426 -13.79 -71.37 60.32
N LYS A 427 -15.02 -70.85 60.48
CA LYS A 427 -16.21 -71.70 60.67
C LYS A 427 -16.50 -72.57 59.45
N ALA A 428 -16.37 -72.01 58.25
CA ALA A 428 -16.57 -72.76 57.01
C ALA A 428 -15.55 -73.90 56.85
N SER A 429 -14.28 -73.71 57.20
CA SER A 429 -13.22 -74.73 57.10
C SER A 429 -13.44 -75.98 57.98
N GLN A 430 -14.32 -75.86 58.98
CA GLN A 430 -14.67 -76.93 59.92
C GLN A 430 -15.87 -77.76 59.47
N HIS A 431 -16.52 -77.39 58.36
CA HIS A 431 -17.71 -78.05 57.84
C HIS A 431 -17.48 -78.46 56.38
N PHE A 432 -17.94 -79.66 56.02
CA PHE A 432 -18.01 -80.10 54.63
C PHE A 432 -19.44 -79.95 54.12
N VAL A 433 -19.59 -79.57 52.86
CA VAL A 433 -20.88 -79.53 52.18
C VAL A 433 -21.10 -80.88 51.50
N GLN A 434 -22.17 -81.59 51.85
CA GLN A 434 -22.58 -82.80 51.15
C GLN A 434 -23.79 -82.48 50.27
N LEU A 435 -23.69 -82.79 48.97
CA LEU A 435 -24.82 -82.82 48.05
C LEU A 435 -25.44 -84.21 48.07
N PHE A 436 -26.75 -84.29 48.32
CA PHE A 436 -27.51 -85.54 48.16
C PHE A 436 -27.91 -85.73 46.69
N GLU A 437 -27.99 -86.98 46.24
CA GLU A 437 -28.14 -87.38 44.83
C GLU A 437 -29.41 -86.86 44.14
N ASN A 438 -30.41 -86.38 44.90
CA ASN A 438 -31.60 -85.74 44.35
C ASN A 438 -31.48 -84.21 44.18
N GLY A 439 -30.32 -83.61 44.45
CA GLY A 439 -30.00 -82.22 44.07
C GLY A 439 -30.78 -81.10 44.78
N THR A 440 -31.64 -81.41 45.76
CA THR A 440 -32.53 -80.42 46.39
C THR A 440 -32.19 -80.04 47.83
N GLU A 441 -31.22 -80.68 48.48
CA GLU A 441 -30.83 -80.33 49.86
C GLU A 441 -29.31 -80.24 49.99
N LEU A 442 -28.83 -79.09 50.49
CA LEU A 442 -27.42 -78.84 50.79
C LEU A 442 -27.24 -78.81 52.31
N LYS A 443 -26.52 -79.79 52.85
CA LYS A 443 -26.26 -79.85 54.29
C LYS A 443 -24.77 -79.72 54.60
N MET A 444 -24.46 -78.82 55.53
CA MET A 444 -23.12 -78.73 56.12
C MET A 444 -22.97 -79.73 57.26
N ILE A 445 -21.95 -80.57 57.17
CA ILE A 445 -21.68 -81.66 58.11
C ILE A 445 -20.35 -81.39 58.82
N PRO A 446 -20.27 -81.56 60.15
CA PRO A 446 -19.04 -81.38 60.89
C PRO A 446 -17.96 -82.36 60.44
N LYS A 447 -16.74 -81.86 60.29
CA LYS A 447 -15.58 -82.67 59.93
C LYS A 447 -15.34 -83.76 60.99
N GLY A 448 -15.59 -85.03 60.65
CA GLY A 448 -15.37 -86.18 61.54
C GLY A 448 -16.57 -87.09 61.86
N SER A 449 -17.79 -86.81 61.33
CA SER A 449 -19.00 -87.61 61.57
C SER A 449 -19.39 -88.56 60.43
N GLU A 450 -18.43 -89.00 59.60
CA GLU A 450 -18.69 -89.80 58.39
C GLU A 450 -19.13 -91.25 58.71
N ARG A 451 -20.36 -91.63 58.35
CA ARG A 451 -20.78 -93.04 58.22
C ARG A 451 -20.57 -93.48 56.77
N ARG A 452 -19.71 -94.49 56.52
CA ARG A 452 -19.57 -95.14 55.21
C ARG A 452 -20.87 -95.87 54.85
N VAL A 453 -21.58 -95.37 53.86
CA VAL A 453 -22.54 -96.17 53.08
C VAL A 453 -21.87 -96.49 51.76
N ALA A 454 -21.69 -97.78 51.49
CA ALA A 454 -21.19 -98.31 50.23
C ALA A 454 -22.34 -98.41 49.25
N VAL A 455 -22.17 -97.88 48.02
CA VAL A 455 -22.98 -98.28 46.87
C VAL A 455 -22.07 -98.40 45.64
N GLU A 456 -22.06 -99.63 45.14
CA GLU A 456 -21.84 -100.16 43.79
C GLU A 456 -21.01 -99.37 42.75
N SER A 457 -19.92 -100.00 42.33
CA SER A 457 -19.11 -99.66 41.16
C SER A 457 -19.67 -100.25 39.84
N ARG A 458 -19.72 -99.46 38.75
CA ARG A 458 -19.31 -99.81 37.35
C ARG A 458 -19.85 -98.78 36.32
N PRO A 459 -19.28 -98.69 35.09
CA PRO A 459 -17.89 -98.43 34.73
C PRO A 459 -17.76 -97.22 33.78
N GLN A 460 -16.54 -96.79 33.48
CA GLN A 460 -16.22 -95.74 32.51
C GLN A 460 -16.63 -96.12 31.08
N GLU A 461 -17.18 -95.14 30.34
CA GLU A 461 -16.99 -94.79 28.91
C GLU A 461 -18.28 -94.38 28.19
N ALA A 462 -18.11 -93.43 27.25
CA ALA A 462 -19.03 -92.90 26.25
C ALA A 462 -19.70 -91.54 26.57
N PHE A 463 -18.97 -90.44 26.33
CA PHE A 463 -19.46 -89.26 25.59
C PHE A 463 -18.25 -88.38 25.20
N ARG A 464 -17.35 -88.98 24.41
CA ARG A 464 -16.59 -88.23 23.39
C ARG A 464 -17.43 -88.27 22.11
N ASP A 465 -17.33 -87.20 21.35
CA ASP A 465 -17.85 -87.00 19.98
C ASP A 465 -19.27 -86.46 19.85
N ARG A 466 -19.39 -85.14 20.04
CA ARG A 466 -20.16 -84.30 19.10
C ARG A 466 -19.56 -82.90 18.99
N ALA A 467 -18.96 -82.66 17.82
CA ALA A 467 -18.75 -81.38 17.14
C ALA A 467 -17.90 -80.32 17.88
N ALA A 468 -16.72 -79.88 17.42
CA ALA A 468 -16.16 -79.86 16.07
C ALA A 468 -17.17 -79.40 14.99
N SER A 469 -17.67 -78.17 15.13
CA SER A 469 -18.00 -77.32 13.98
C SER A 469 -18.06 -75.84 14.41
N GLU A 470 -17.60 -74.99 13.50
CA GLU A 470 -17.79 -73.54 13.43
C GLU A 470 -16.83 -72.62 14.21
N ASN A 471 -15.63 -72.51 13.61
CA ASN A 471 -15.14 -71.20 13.16
C ASN A 471 -16.29 -70.34 12.60
N THR A 472 -16.46 -69.14 13.12
CA THR A 472 -16.92 -68.01 12.32
C THR A 472 -16.32 -66.73 12.88
N GLU A 473 -15.36 -66.21 12.13
CA GLU A 473 -14.89 -64.83 12.22
C GLU A 473 -16.07 -63.89 11.98
N ILE A 474 -16.22 -62.88 12.84
CA ILE A 474 -16.96 -61.66 12.50
C ILE A 474 -16.02 -60.48 12.78
N PRO A 475 -15.58 -59.73 11.76
CA PRO A 475 -14.66 -58.62 11.91
C PRO A 475 -15.40 -57.35 12.37
N MET A 476 -14.83 -56.64 13.35
CA MET A 476 -15.21 -55.25 13.65
C MET A 476 -14.18 -54.29 13.05
N ALA A 477 -14.70 -53.37 12.24
CA ALA A 477 -14.00 -52.47 11.35
C ALA A 477 -13.18 -51.37 12.07
N PRO A 478 -12.11 -50.84 11.45
CA PRO A 478 -11.39 -49.67 11.93
C PRO A 478 -12.16 -48.37 11.65
N TRP A 479 -12.19 -47.49 12.64
CA TRP A 479 -12.65 -46.11 12.54
C TRP A 479 -11.72 -45.29 11.64
N THR A 480 -12.30 -44.62 10.64
CA THR A 480 -11.65 -43.64 9.79
C THR A 480 -11.48 -42.30 10.52
N ALA A 481 -10.26 -41.77 10.50
CA ALA A 481 -9.97 -40.39 10.88
C ALA A 481 -10.35 -39.46 9.71
N ASN A 482 -11.28 -38.55 9.95
CA ASN A 482 -11.50 -37.39 9.10
C ASN A 482 -10.41 -36.35 9.40
N ASN A 483 -9.54 -36.09 8.42
CA ASN A 483 -8.80 -34.84 8.33
C ASN A 483 -9.69 -33.81 7.63
N THR A 484 -9.98 -32.72 8.32
CA THR A 484 -10.22 -31.39 7.74
C THR A 484 -9.08 -30.50 8.17
#